data_AF-A0A6L3FAF9-F1
#
_entry.id   AF-A0A6L3FAF9-F1
#
_cell.length_a   1.000
_cell.length_b   1.000
_cell.length_c   1.000
_cell.angle_alpha   90.00
_cell.angle_beta   90.00
_cell.angle_gamma   90.00
#
_symmetry.space_group_name_H-M   'P 1'
#
loop_
_entity.id
_entity.type
_entity.pdbx_description
1 polymer ?
#
loop_
_entity_poly.entity_id
_entity_poly.type
_entity_poly.pdbx_seq_one_letter_code
_entity_poly.pdbx_strand_id
1 'polypeptide(L)'
;MKGVAQRVGLAAGGGVDSSDVIDYAEQLSAHRQQLIEAHSRAILSYRPSRYEGRMVLFKAQAQPLLHQIGGEVAWREMGGKGDGIIVVPGSHEGMFQPPRVKMLAAVLRQELATARGM
;
A
#
# COMPACT_ATOMS: atom_id res chain seq x y z
N MET A 1 -10.12 -2.33 -25.93
CA MET A 1 -9.02 -1.68 -26.66
C MET A 1 -7.74 -1.96 -25.89
N LYS A 2 -6.81 -2.66 -26.54
CA LYS A 2 -5.52 -3.09 -26.00
C LYS A 2 -4.60 -1.87 -25.86
N GLY A 3 -3.82 -1.80 -24.79
CA GLY A 3 -2.61 -0.98 -24.74
C GLY A 3 -2.62 0.11 -23.66
N VAL A 4 -2.28 -0.28 -22.43
CA VAL A 4 -1.27 0.38 -21.57
C VAL A 4 -0.77 -0.72 -20.61
N ALA A 5 -0.12 -1.73 -21.17
CA ALA A 5 0.62 -2.75 -20.40
C ALA A 5 2.07 -2.72 -20.88
N GLN A 6 2.71 -1.55 -20.74
CA GLN A 6 4.12 -1.43 -21.04
C GLN A 6 4.67 -0.23 -20.28
N ARG A 7 5.24 -0.51 -19.11
CA ARG A 7 6.32 0.23 -18.42
C ARG A 7 6.56 -0.35 -17.02
N VAL A 8 6.95 -1.62 -16.99
CA VAL A 8 8.07 -2.21 -16.22
C VAL A 8 8.17 -3.61 -16.82
N GLY A 9 9.33 -3.98 -17.35
CA GLY A 9 9.58 -5.29 -17.94
C GLY A 9 9.69 -6.37 -16.87
N LEU A 10 8.64 -6.58 -16.07
CA LEU A 10 8.55 -7.75 -15.21
C LEU A 10 7.97 -8.89 -16.04
N ALA A 11 8.83 -9.49 -16.85
CA ALA A 11 8.51 -10.74 -17.53
C ALA A 11 8.08 -11.76 -16.47
N ALA A 12 6.89 -12.33 -16.63
CA ALA A 12 6.44 -13.47 -15.86
C ALA A 12 7.43 -14.63 -16.09
N GLY A 13 8.40 -14.77 -15.16
CA GLY A 13 9.46 -15.79 -15.24
C GLY A 13 10.87 -15.26 -14.96
N GLY A 14 11.12 -13.95 -14.97
CA GLY A 14 12.38 -13.35 -14.52
C GLY A 14 12.33 -12.97 -13.05
N GLY A 15 13.41 -13.21 -12.29
CA GLY A 15 13.52 -12.68 -10.92
C GLY A 15 13.39 -11.15 -10.93
N VAL A 16 12.76 -10.57 -9.91
CA VAL A 16 12.79 -9.12 -9.71
C VAL A 16 14.19 -8.76 -9.24
N ASP A 17 14.87 -7.85 -9.94
CA ASP A 17 16.11 -7.25 -9.47
C ASP A 17 15.80 -6.01 -8.62
N SER A 18 16.61 -5.76 -7.59
CA SER A 18 16.40 -4.61 -6.71
C SER A 18 16.53 -3.26 -7.44
N SER A 19 17.37 -3.19 -8.48
CA SER A 19 17.58 -1.99 -9.31
C SER A 19 16.40 -1.67 -10.23
N ASP A 20 15.56 -2.66 -10.57
CA ASP A 20 14.31 -2.44 -11.30
C ASP A 20 13.24 -1.73 -10.46
N VAL A 21 13.43 -1.69 -9.13
CA VAL A 21 12.45 -1.19 -8.16
C VAL A 21 12.91 0.10 -7.50
N ILE A 22 14.21 0.21 -7.19
CA ILE A 22 14.81 1.37 -6.52
C ILE A 22 16.08 1.79 -7.27
N ASP A 23 16.11 3.01 -7.79
CA ASP A 23 17.19 3.53 -8.64
C ASP A 23 18.60 3.46 -8.02
N TYR A 24 18.70 3.48 -6.69
CA TYR A 24 19.97 3.42 -5.95
C TYR A 24 20.21 2.07 -5.25
N ALA A 25 19.49 1.01 -5.65
CA ALA A 25 19.57 -0.28 -4.97
C ALA A 25 20.99 -0.87 -4.96
N GLU A 26 21.78 -0.66 -6.02
CA GLU A 26 23.18 -1.12 -6.11
C GLU A 26 24.08 -0.51 -5.03
N GLN A 27 23.73 0.66 -4.50
CA GLN A 27 24.48 1.32 -3.42
C GLN A 27 24.14 0.74 -2.03
N LEU A 28 23.10 -0.09 -1.94
CA LEU A 28 22.67 -0.72 -0.70
C LEU A 28 23.45 -2.02 -0.47
N SER A 29 23.50 -2.46 0.80
CA SER A 29 24.08 -3.77 1.12
C SER A 29 23.33 -4.91 0.43
N ALA A 30 24.03 -6.00 0.14
CA ALA A 30 23.43 -7.20 -0.47
C ALA A 30 22.16 -7.67 0.27
N HIS A 31 22.16 -7.58 1.61
CA HIS A 31 20.98 -7.92 2.42
C HIS A 31 19.77 -7.03 2.10
N ARG A 32 19.96 -5.72 1.92
CA ARG A 32 18.87 -4.79 1.57
C ARG A 32 18.36 -5.03 0.16
N GLN A 33 19.24 -5.31 -0.79
CA GLN A 33 18.87 -5.69 -2.16
C GLN A 33 17.98 -6.94 -2.14
N GLN A 34 18.42 -8.00 -1.44
CA GLN A 34 17.64 -9.24 -1.27
C GLN A 34 16.25 -8.99 -0.64
N LEU A 35 16.17 -8.09 0.35
CA LEU A 35 14.88 -7.72 0.95
C LEU A 35 13.97 -7.04 -0.07
N ILE A 36 14.47 -6.09 -0.87
CA ILE A 36 13.69 -5.42 -1.91
C ILE A 36 13.13 -6.44 -2.89
N GLU A 37 13.97 -7.33 -3.40
CA GLU A 37 13.56 -8.35 -4.36
C GLU A 37 12.52 -9.31 -3.77
N ALA A 38 12.71 -9.74 -2.52
CA ALA A 38 11.78 -10.62 -1.83
C ALA A 38 10.40 -9.97 -1.63
N HIS A 39 10.36 -8.71 -1.20
CA HIS A 39 9.10 -7.97 -1.03
C HIS A 39 8.42 -7.74 -2.38
N SER A 40 9.17 -7.40 -3.42
CA SER A 40 8.63 -7.19 -4.77
C SER A 40 8.05 -8.48 -5.34
N ARG A 41 8.75 -9.62 -5.22
CA ARG A 41 8.19 -10.93 -5.59
C ARG A 41 6.90 -11.24 -4.84
N ALA A 42 6.87 -10.97 -3.53
CA ALA A 42 5.69 -11.21 -2.71
C ALA A 42 4.50 -10.36 -3.18
N ILE A 43 4.68 -9.05 -3.38
CA ILE A 43 3.61 -8.14 -3.81
C ILE A 43 3.09 -8.51 -5.21
N LEU A 44 3.98 -8.85 -6.16
CA LEU A 44 3.59 -9.17 -7.53
C LEU A 44 2.90 -10.54 -7.66
N SER A 45 3.24 -11.50 -6.80
CA SER A 45 2.65 -12.84 -6.81
C SER A 45 1.39 -12.95 -5.95
N TYR A 46 1.19 -12.03 -4.99
CA TYR A 46 0.03 -12.06 -4.11
C TYR A 46 -1.27 -11.80 -4.88
N ARG A 47 -2.28 -12.63 -4.61
CA ARG A 47 -3.63 -12.50 -5.14
C ARG A 47 -4.59 -12.39 -3.96
N PRO A 48 -4.99 -11.17 -3.55
CA PRO A 48 -5.84 -11.00 -2.39
C PRO A 48 -7.20 -11.68 -2.60
N SER A 49 -7.65 -12.40 -1.58
CA SER A 49 -9.01 -12.94 -1.51
C SER A 49 -9.91 -11.97 -0.75
N ARG A 50 -11.22 -12.10 -0.95
CA ARG A 50 -12.21 -11.33 -0.19
C ARG A 50 -12.11 -11.68 1.30
N TYR A 51 -12.24 -10.67 2.14
CA TYR A 51 -12.22 -10.78 3.60
C TYR A 51 -13.55 -10.30 4.17
N GLU A 52 -14.27 -11.19 4.85
CA GLU A 52 -15.61 -10.90 5.40
C GLU A 52 -15.57 -10.19 6.75
N GLY A 53 -14.38 -10.03 7.34
CA GLY A 53 -14.20 -9.31 8.60
C GLY A 53 -14.22 -7.79 8.43
N ARG A 54 -14.23 -7.07 9.55
CA ARG A 54 -14.17 -5.60 9.55
C ARG A 54 -12.82 -5.12 9.04
N MET A 55 -12.85 -4.14 8.15
CA MET A 55 -11.67 -3.54 7.52
C MET A 55 -11.74 -2.02 7.58
N VAL A 56 -10.61 -1.40 7.93
CA VAL A 56 -10.44 0.06 7.94
C VAL A 56 -9.23 0.43 7.09
N LEU A 57 -9.42 1.34 6.13
CA LEU A 57 -8.36 1.91 5.30
C LEU A 57 -8.04 3.32 5.78
N PHE A 58 -6.81 3.52 6.25
CA PHE A 58 -6.25 4.85 6.47
C PHE A 58 -5.63 5.36 5.17
N LYS A 59 -6.21 6.39 4.58
CA LYS A 59 -5.80 6.95 3.30
C LYS A 59 -5.15 8.31 3.49
N ALA A 60 -3.96 8.51 2.92
CA ALA A 60 -3.34 9.84 2.87
C ALA A 60 -4.19 10.83 2.04
N GLN A 61 -4.32 12.06 2.53
CA GLN A 61 -5.08 13.13 1.89
C GLN A 61 -4.42 13.56 0.56
N ALA A 62 -3.10 13.73 0.55
CA ALA A 62 -2.36 14.04 -0.65
C ALA A 62 -2.11 12.75 -1.45
N GLN A 63 -2.61 12.72 -2.68
CA GLN A 63 -2.44 11.62 -3.62
C GLN A 63 -1.76 12.15 -4.89
N PRO A 64 -0.86 11.39 -5.53
CA PRO A 64 -0.27 11.81 -6.80
C PRO A 64 -1.36 12.01 -7.85
N LEU A 65 -1.27 13.09 -8.63
CA LEU A 65 -2.30 13.49 -9.62
C LEU A 65 -2.56 12.43 -10.70
N LEU A 66 -1.55 11.59 -11.00
CA LEU A 66 -1.64 10.50 -11.98
C LEU A 66 -1.95 9.13 -11.35
N HIS A 67 -2.05 9.05 -10.03
CA HIS A 67 -2.51 7.83 -9.33
C HIS A 67 -4.04 7.76 -9.41
N GLN A 68 -4.54 7.37 -10.57
CA GLN A 68 -5.96 7.22 -10.83
C GLN A 68 -6.53 6.05 -9.99
N ILE A 69 -7.31 6.38 -8.96
CA ILE A 69 -8.56 5.69 -8.60
C ILE A 69 -8.45 4.16 -8.31
N GLY A 70 -7.31 3.65 -7.85
CA GLY A 70 -7.14 2.21 -7.57
C GLY A 70 -7.39 1.79 -6.13
N GLY A 71 -6.83 2.53 -5.16
CA GLY A 71 -6.74 2.04 -3.77
C GLY A 71 -8.07 1.80 -3.09
N GLU A 72 -9.02 2.74 -3.20
CA GLU A 72 -10.35 2.58 -2.59
C GLU A 72 -11.20 1.53 -3.30
N VAL A 73 -11.07 1.42 -4.63
CA VAL A 73 -11.80 0.42 -5.43
C VAL A 73 -11.31 -0.98 -5.07
N ALA A 74 -9.99 -1.20 -5.08
CA ALA A 74 -9.39 -2.47 -4.66
C ALA A 74 -9.74 -2.82 -3.22
N TRP A 75 -9.79 -1.83 -2.32
CA TRP A 75 -10.22 -2.04 -0.93
C TRP A 75 -11.67 -2.49 -0.83
N ARG A 76 -12.58 -1.87 -1.60
CA ARG A 76 -13.99 -2.25 -1.65
C ARG A 76 -14.18 -3.65 -2.25
N GLU A 77 -13.43 -3.99 -3.29
CA GLU A 77 -13.46 -5.32 -3.93
C GLU A 77 -13.03 -6.44 -2.97
N MET A 78 -12.07 -6.16 -2.07
CA MET A 78 -11.67 -7.10 -1.03
C MET A 78 -12.69 -7.29 0.09
N GLY A 79 -13.81 -6.56 0.10
CA GLY A 79 -14.85 -6.62 1.15
C GLY A 79 -14.89 -5.39 2.05
N GLY A 80 -14.09 -4.35 1.74
CA GLY A 80 -14.09 -3.10 2.49
C GLY A 80 -15.41 -2.36 2.34
N LYS A 81 -16.00 -1.93 3.45
CA LYS A 81 -17.19 -1.07 3.44
C LYS A 81 -16.78 0.39 3.31
N GLY A 82 -17.63 1.21 2.70
CA GLY A 82 -17.34 2.63 2.42
C GLY A 82 -17.14 3.49 3.68
N ASP A 83 -17.75 3.10 4.80
CA ASP A 83 -17.60 3.69 6.13
C ASP A 83 -16.25 3.37 6.79
N GLY A 84 -15.50 2.39 6.27
CA GLY A 84 -14.18 2.02 6.75
C GLY A 84 -13.04 2.87 6.18
N ILE A 85 -13.28 3.92 5.41
CA ILE A 85 -12.21 4.75 4.82
C ILE A 85 -12.01 6.02 5.66
N ILE A 86 -10.81 6.19 6.20
CA ILE A 86 -10.44 7.30 7.07
C ILE A 86 -9.31 8.09 6.41
N VAL A 87 -9.58 9.36 6.10
CA VAL A 87 -8.57 10.23 5.47
C VAL A 87 -7.66 10.87 6.53
N VAL A 88 -6.36 10.76 6.31
CA VAL A 88 -5.30 11.30 7.18
C VAL A 88 -4.56 12.40 6.43
N PRO A 89 -4.41 13.62 6.98
CA PRO A 89 -3.70 14.70 6.30
C PRO A 89 -2.27 14.34 5.92
N GLY A 90 -1.74 15.02 4.91
CA GLY A 90 -0.38 14.83 4.40
C GLY A 90 -0.28 13.77 3.30
N SER A 91 0.95 13.50 2.87
CA SER A 91 1.30 12.45 1.91
C SER A 91 1.36 11.07 2.57
N HIS A 92 1.55 10.03 1.74
CA HIS A 92 1.77 8.66 2.22
C HIS A 92 2.87 8.56 3.29
N GLU A 93 3.98 9.29 3.13
CA GLU A 93 5.02 9.35 4.16
C GLU A 93 4.67 10.35 5.27
N GLY A 94 4.13 11.50 4.89
CA GLY A 94 3.87 12.62 5.80
C GLY A 94 2.78 12.34 6.84
N MET A 95 1.89 11.37 6.61
CA MET A 95 0.87 10.95 7.57
C MET A 95 1.46 10.24 8.80
N PHE A 96 2.65 9.65 8.67
CA PHE A 96 3.36 8.99 9.77
C PHE A 96 4.29 9.94 10.55
N GLN A 97 4.35 11.22 10.17
CA GLN A 97 5.20 12.23 10.82
C GLN A 97 4.38 13.14 11.76
N PRO A 98 4.99 13.73 12.81
CA PRO A 98 4.35 14.75 13.62
C PRO A 98 3.91 15.97 12.78
N PRO A 99 2.76 16.61 13.11
CA PRO A 99 1.83 16.24 14.18
C PRO A 99 0.83 15.13 13.80
N ARG A 100 0.79 14.74 12.52
CA ARG A 100 -0.27 13.91 11.91
C ARG A 100 -0.33 12.49 12.47
N VAL A 101 0.83 11.94 12.83
CA VAL A 101 0.94 10.62 13.48
C VAL A 101 0.12 10.54 14.78
N LYS A 102 -0.03 11.64 15.53
CA LYS A 102 -0.83 11.66 16.77
C LYS A 102 -2.31 11.43 16.48
N MET A 103 -2.80 12.08 15.41
CA MET A 103 -4.18 11.94 14.97
C MET A 103 -4.42 10.54 14.36
N LEU A 104 -3.51 10.06 13.50
CA LEU A 104 -3.56 8.67 13.00
C LEU A 104 -3.64 7.65 14.15
N ALA A 105 -2.78 7.80 15.17
CA ALA A 105 -2.77 6.91 16.32
C ALA A 105 -4.05 7.02 17.17
N ALA A 106 -4.64 8.21 17.31
CA ALA A 106 -5.90 8.38 18.02
C ALA A 106 -7.04 7.62 17.35
N VAL A 107 -7.17 7.76 16.02
CA VAL A 107 -8.21 7.06 15.27
C VAL A 107 -7.97 5.55 15.25
N LEU A 108 -6.72 5.11 15.06
CA LEU A 108 -6.37 3.69 15.14
C LEU A 108 -6.79 3.07 16.49
N ARG A 109 -6.55 3.76 17.60
CA ARG A 109 -6.98 3.28 18.92
C ARG A 109 -8.50 3.15 19.03
N GLN A 110 -9.25 4.12 18.53
CA GLN A 110 -10.71 4.07 18.51
C GLN A 110 -11.21 2.87 17.69
N GLU A 111 -10.66 2.67 16.50
CA GLU A 111 -11.07 1.57 15.62
C GLU A 111 -10.77 0.19 16.20
N LEU A 112 -9.64 0.06 16.91
CA LEU A 112 -9.28 -1.16 17.63
C LEU A 112 -10.17 -1.41 18.86
N ALA A 113 -10.60 -0.37 19.57
CA ALA A 113 -11.55 -0.49 20.67
C ALA A 113 -12.91 -0.98 20.16
N THR A 114 -13.44 -0.34 19.12
CA THR A 114 -14.69 -0.76 18.46
C THR A 114 -14.61 -2.20 17.96
N ALA A 115 -13.49 -2.61 17.34
CA ALA A 115 -13.30 -3.99 16.89
C ALA A 115 -13.27 -5.02 18.02
N ARG A 116 -12.91 -4.59 19.24
CA ARG A 116 -12.88 -5.42 20.45
C ARG A 116 -14.19 -5.37 21.25
N GLY A 117 -15.16 -4.55 20.85
CA GLY A 117 -16.41 -4.34 21.59
C GLY A 117 -16.25 -3.54 22.89
N MET A 118 -15.21 -2.70 22.98
CA MET A 118 -14.98 -1.74 24.06
C MET A 118 -15.38 -0.35 23.63
#